data_AF-X1SKK8-F1
#
_entry.id   AF-X1SKK8-F1
#
_cell.length_a   1.000
_cell.length_b   1.000
_cell.length_c   1.000
_cell.angle_alpha   90.00
_cell.angle_beta   90.00
_cell.angle_gamma   90.00
#
_symmetry.space_group_name_H-M   'P 1'
#
loop_
_entity.id
_entity.type
_entity.pdbx_description
1 polymer ?
#
loop_
_entity_poly.entity_id
_entity_poly.type
_entity_poly.pdbx_seq_one_letter_code
_entity_poly.pdbx_strand_id
1 'polypeptide(L)' 'MPESTTIVIFGASGDLAHRKLLPALFNLYRKKRVPENFQIIGFATRPWDDQQFRSEME' A
#
# COMPACT_ATOMS: atom_id res chain seq x y z
N MET A 1 17.29 -5.58 -16.54
CA MET A 1 16.05 -4.79 -16.31
C MET A 1 15.95 -4.61 -14.80
N PRO A 2 15.72 -3.39 -14.26
CA PRO A 2 15.51 -3.25 -12.82
C PRO A 2 14.28 -4.07 -12.42
N GLU A 3 14.40 -4.86 -11.36
CA GLU A 3 13.28 -5.67 -10.88
C GLU A 3 12.14 -4.76 -10.43
N SER A 4 10.94 -5.02 -10.96
CA SER A 4 9.71 -4.32 -10.59
C SER A 4 8.94 -5.19 -9.62
N THR A 5 8.41 -4.60 -8.55
CA THR A 5 7.57 -5.32 -7.57
C THR A 5 6.28 -4.57 -7.35
N THR A 6 5.17 -5.27 -7.60
CA THR A 6 3.82 -4.78 -7.30
C THR A 6 3.21 -5.63 -6.20
N ILE A 7 2.76 -4.99 -5.13
CA ILE A 7 1.99 -5.64 -4.05
C ILE A 7 0.53 -5.26 -4.19
N VAL A 8 -0.34 -6.25 -4.31
CA VAL A 8 -1.80 -6.04 -4.32
C VAL A 8 -2.37 -6.41 -2.95
N ILE A 9 -2.99 -5.44 -2.27
CA ILE A 9 -3.62 -5.64 -0.96
C ILE A 9 -5.13 -5.80 -1.16
N PHE A 10 -5.61 -7.04 -1.05
CA PHE A 10 -7.04 -7.33 -0.98
C PHE A 10 -7.55 -7.01 0.44
N GLY A 11 -8.66 -6.28 0.52
CA GLY A 11 -9.15 -5.73 1.79
C GLY A 11 -8.35 -4.52 2.26
N ALA A 12 -7.86 -3.69 1.33
CA ALA A 12 -7.05 -2.51 1.64
C ALA A 12 -7.75 -1.51 2.59
N SER A 13 -9.08 -1.49 2.62
CA SER A 13 -9.88 -0.66 3.54
C SER A 13 -10.05 -1.26 4.95
N GLY A 14 -9.38 -2.38 5.26
CA GLY A 14 -9.50 -3.09 6.53
C GLY A 14 -8.51 -2.62 7.60
N ASP A 15 -8.81 -2.93 8.86
CA ASP A 15 -8.01 -2.52 10.04
C ASP A 15 -6.54 -2.97 9.95
N LEU A 16 -6.30 -4.21 9.51
CA LEU A 16 -4.94 -4.75 9.38
C LEU A 16 -4.11 -4.01 8.33
N ALA A 17 -4.74 -3.65 7.21
CA ALA A 17 -4.07 -2.92 6.14
C ALA A 17 -3.59 -1.55 6.63
N HIS A 18 -4.48 -0.81 7.31
CA HIS A 18 -4.19 0.50 7.86
C HIS A 18 -3.17 0.45 9.02
N ARG A 19 -3.37 -0.42 10.02
CA ARG A 19 -2.57 -0.39 11.25
C ARG A 19 -1.24 -1.12 11.17
N LYS A 20 -1.05 -2.02 10.19
CA LYS A 20 0.14 -2.87 10.10
C LYS A 20 0.77 -2.89 8.72
N LEU A 21 0.01 -3.22 7.67
CA LEU A 21 0.60 -3.44 6.35
C LEU A 21 1.18 -2.15 5.75
N LEU A 22 0.37 -1.11 5.61
CA LEU A 22 0.81 0.16 5.03
C LEU A 22 1.95 0.80 5.83
N PRO A 23 1.90 0.90 7.17
CA PRO A 23 3.03 1.39 7.97
C PRO A 23 4.31 0.55 7.81
N ALA A 24 4.20 -0.79 7.75
CA ALA A 24 5.36 -1.65 7.56
C ALA A 24 5.99 -1.48 6.16
N LEU A 25 5.17 -1.42 5.11
CA LEU A 25 5.62 -1.19 3.74
C LEU A 25 6.24 0.21 3.58
N PHE A 26 5.65 1.23 4.19
CA PHE A 26 6.21 2.58 4.22
C PHE A 26 7.58 2.61 4.94
N ASN A 27 7.71 1.88 6.05
CA ASN A 27 9.01 1.74 6.73
C ASN A 27 10.07 1.03 5.88
N LEU A 28 9.69 0.02 5.10
CA LEU A 28 10.61 -0.64 4.16
C LEU A 28 11.02 0.32 3.03
N TYR A 29 10.08 1.06 2.48
CA TYR A 29 10.33 2.10 1.47
C TYR A 29 11.31 3.16 1.99
N ARG A 30 11.07 3.73 3.18
CA ARG A 30 11.97 4.72 3.80
C ARG A 30 13.38 4.19 4.04
N LYS A 31 13.53 2.89 4.31
CA LYS A 31 14.82 2.23 4.51
C LYS A 31 15.50 1.79 3.20
N LYS A 32 14.91 2.11 2.04
CA LYS A 32 15.38 1.67 0.71
C LYS A 32 15.53 0.14 0.62
N ARG A 33 14.60 -0.59 1.26
CA ARG A 33 14.55 -2.06 1.28
C ARG A 33 13.50 -2.63 0.34
N VAL A 34 13.06 -1.83 -0.63
CA VAL A 34 12.19 -2.23 -1.72
C VAL A 34 12.89 -1.87 -3.04
N PRO A 35 12.56 -2.53 -4.16
CA PRO A 35 13.11 -2.17 -5.46
C PRO A 35 12.77 -0.71 -5.83
N GLU A 36 13.55 -0.11 -6.74
CA GLU A 36 13.29 1.25 -7.23
C GLU A 36 11.88 1.37 -7.85
N ASN A 37 11.47 0.34 -8.60
CA ASN A 37 10.14 0.24 -9.20
C ASN A 37 9.19 -0.54 -8.27
N PHE A 38 8.87 0.05 -7.12
CA PHE A 38 7.96 -0.52 -6.13
C PHE A 38 6.60 0.17 -6.15
N GLN A 39 5.52 -0.62 -6.24
CA GLN A 39 4.15 -0.12 -6.28
C GLN A 39 3.23 -0.93 -5.36
N ILE A 40 2.22 -0.26 -4.80
CA ILE A 40 1.16 -0.87 -4.00
C ILE A 40 -0.17 -0.56 -4.67
N ILE A 41 -0.99 -1.59 -4.87
CA ILE A 41 -2.35 -1.46 -5.38
C ILE A 41 -3.31 -1.95 -4.29
N GLY A 42 -4.23 -1.10 -3.87
CA GLY A 42 -5.30 -1.47 -2.93
C GLY A 42 -6.54 -1.96 -3.68
N PHE A 43 -7.14 -3.05 -3.22
CA PHE A 43 -8.45 -3.52 -3.69
C PHE A 43 -9.37 -3.78 -2.50
N ALA A 44 -10.58 -3.23 -2.55
CA ALA A 44 -11.60 -3.42 -1.53
C ALA A 44 -13.00 -3.30 -2.12
N THR A 45 -14.00 -3.78 -1.37
CA THR A 45 -15.41 -3.72 -1.78
C THR A 45 -16.08 -2.38 -1.50
N ARG A 46 -15.46 -1.53 -0.67
CA ARG A 46 -15.97 -0.19 -0.38
C ARG A 46 -15.79 0.69 -1.63
N PRO A 47 -16.79 1.51 -2.02
CA PRO A 47 -16.74 2.36 -3.20
C PRO A 47 -15.95 3.64 -2.91
N TRP A 48 -14.69 3.49 -2.50
CA TRP A 48 -13.79 4.60 -2.28
C TRP A 48 -12.98 4.87 -3.54
N ASP A 49 -12.82 6.14 -3.88
CA ASP A 49 -11.81 6.56 -4.84
C ASP A 49 -10.42 6.63 -4.17
N ASP A 50 -9.38 6.86 -4.99
CA ASP A 50 -8.00 6.93 -4.53
C ASP A 50 -7.77 8.07 -3.52
N GLN A 51 -8.53 9.16 -3.61
CA GLN A 51 -8.39 10.30 -2.70
C GLN A 51 -8.97 9.97 -1.33
N GLN A 52 -10.20 9.44 -1.30
CA GLN A 52 -10.85 8.96 -0.09
C GLN A 52 -10.00 7.90 0.61
N PHE A 53 -9.46 6.94 -0.15
CA PHE A 53 -8.58 5.93 0.42
C PHE A 53 -7.34 6.54 1.06
N ARG A 54 -6.71 7.54 0.45
CA ARG A 54 -5.52 8.20 1.02
C ARG A 54 -5.86 9.01 2.26
N SER A 55 -6.97 9.74 2.28
CA SER A 55 -7.40 10.52 3.44
C SER A 55 -7.69 9.65 4.66
N GLU A 56 -8.19 8.42 4.47
CA GLU A 56 -8.40 7.46 5.57
C GLU A 56 -7.09 6.85 6.11
N MET A 57 -5.95 7.09 5.44
CA MET A 57 -4.63 6.54 5.77
C MET A 57 -3.64 7.61 6.27
N GLU A 58 -4.08 8.86 6.44
CA GLU A 58 -3.34 9.94 7.11
C GLU A 58 -3.39 9.80 8.65
#